data_AF-A0A6J7UEQ6-F1
#
_entry.id   AF-A0A6J7UEQ6-F1
#
_cell.length_a   1.000
_cell.length_b   1.000
_cell.length_c   1.000
_cell.angle_alpha   90.00
_cell.angle_beta   90.00
_cell.angle_gamma   90.00
#
_symmetry.space_group_name_H-M   'P 1'
#
loop_
_entity.id
_entity.type
_entity.pdbx_description
1 polymer ?
#
loop_
_entity_poly.entity_id
_entity_poly.type
_entity_poly.pdbx_seq_one_letter_code
_entity_poly.pdbx_strand_id
1 'polypeptide(L)'
;MWFGKLKGLLKASHFGPTLLVTAISFGFGTYYWWEGPAYLIAFGVFTGQLVVGWSNDLYDYQDDLSHNRKNKPLVSGQLEKELLQNWLKWVTPFSFIANLVGPLGIKGGLVYMLGILCGVAYNFYFKFSVLSPLPYAVAFAALPSSVAISKGIVPPVWMWLGGALFGMAAHFINVIKDMKEDQISKIGGLPQRLGTKNSIWVAIILVAVGIAAIIITS
;
A
#
# COMPACT_ATOMS: atom_id res chain seq x y z
N MET A 1 29.49 -4.48 -1.38
CA MET A 1 28.75 -4.04 -0.17
C MET A 1 27.44 -3.30 -0.48
N TRP A 2 27.42 -2.30 -1.36
CA TRP A 2 26.23 -1.46 -1.59
C TRP A 2 25.08 -2.16 -2.35
N PHE A 3 25.38 -2.98 -3.37
CA PHE A 3 24.37 -3.77 -4.10
C PHE A 3 23.54 -4.71 -3.20
N GLY A 4 24.18 -5.32 -2.19
CA GLY A 4 23.49 -6.15 -1.20
C GLY A 4 22.50 -5.35 -0.35
N LYS A 5 22.91 -4.14 0.08
CA LYS A 5 22.04 -3.23 0.83
C LYS A 5 20.89 -2.71 -0.03
N LEU A 6 21.13 -2.35 -1.28
CA LEU A 6 20.08 -1.92 -2.22
C LEU A 6 19.02 -3.01 -2.42
N LYS A 7 19.44 -4.25 -2.70
CA LYS A 7 18.53 -5.39 -2.82
C LYS A 7 17.73 -5.62 -1.55
N GLY A 8 18.34 -5.39 -0.38
CA GLY A 8 17.67 -5.46 0.91
C GLY A 8 16.59 -4.39 1.06
N LEU A 9 16.87 -3.14 0.68
CA LEU A 9 15.92 -2.02 0.75
C LEU A 9 14.73 -2.23 -0.17
N LEU A 10 14.97 -2.74 -1.39
CA LEU A 10 13.90 -3.11 -2.32
C LEU A 10 13.04 -4.25 -1.76
N LYS A 11 13.66 -5.25 -1.13
CA LYS A 11 12.90 -6.33 -0.50
C LYS A 11 12.04 -5.83 0.66
N ALA A 12 12.60 -4.99 1.52
CA ALA A 12 11.90 -4.39 2.66
C ALA A 12 10.78 -3.44 2.23
N SER A 13 10.85 -2.86 1.03
CA SER A 13 9.77 -2.02 0.50
C SER A 13 8.62 -2.83 -0.09
N HIS A 14 8.65 -4.16 -0.02
CA HIS A 14 7.67 -5.02 -0.70
C HIS A 14 7.62 -4.69 -2.20
N PHE A 15 8.76 -4.86 -2.88
CA PHE A 15 9.02 -4.32 -4.22
C PHE A 15 7.92 -4.58 -5.26
N GLY A 16 7.33 -5.78 -5.29
CA GLY A 16 6.25 -6.13 -6.23
C GLY A 16 5.02 -5.23 -6.09
N PRO A 17 4.35 -5.22 -4.91
CA PRO A 17 3.29 -4.28 -4.61
C PRO A 17 3.68 -2.81 -4.84
N THR A 18 4.87 -2.40 -4.39
CA THR A 18 5.36 -1.03 -4.58
C THR A 18 5.43 -0.63 -6.05
N LEU A 19 5.97 -1.49 -6.91
CA LEU A 19 6.01 -1.25 -8.35
C LEU A 19 4.62 -1.18 -8.97
N LEU A 20 3.70 -2.07 -8.56
CA LEU A 20 2.33 -2.09 -9.08
C LEU A 20 1.61 -0.77 -8.77
N VAL A 21 1.63 -0.33 -7.51
CA VAL A 21 0.99 0.93 -7.08
C VAL A 21 1.64 2.13 -7.78
N THR A 22 2.97 2.13 -7.90
CA THR A 22 3.71 3.16 -8.65
C THR A 22 3.28 3.20 -10.12
N ALA A 23 3.19 2.05 -10.79
CA ALA A 23 2.78 1.96 -12.19
C ALA A 23 1.33 2.40 -12.41
N ILE A 24 0.41 2.03 -11.51
CA ILE A 24 -0.99 2.48 -11.55
C ILE A 24 -1.04 4.01 -11.42
N SER A 25 -0.29 4.58 -10.49
CA SER A 25 -0.24 6.04 -10.31
C SER A 25 0.37 6.76 -11.52
N PHE A 26 1.35 6.15 -12.18
CA PHE A 26 1.91 6.65 -13.43
C PHE A 26 0.84 6.65 -14.53
N GLY A 27 0.07 5.56 -14.67
CA GLY A 27 -1.01 5.47 -15.66
C GLY A 27 -2.12 6.50 -15.45
N PHE A 28 -2.52 6.75 -14.20
CA PHE A 28 -3.43 7.88 -13.91
C PHE A 28 -2.77 9.23 -14.16
N GLY A 29 -1.48 9.35 -13.82
CA GLY A 29 -0.68 10.52 -14.11
C GLY A 29 -0.67 10.86 -15.60
N THR A 30 -0.40 9.90 -16.48
CA THR A 30 -0.38 10.11 -17.94
C THR A 30 -1.77 10.31 -18.53
N TYR A 31 -2.83 9.82 -17.87
CA TYR A 31 -4.20 10.06 -18.29
C TYR A 31 -4.66 11.51 -18.00
N TYR A 32 -4.31 12.04 -16.83
CA TYR A 32 -4.75 13.38 -16.37
C TYR A 32 -3.73 14.50 -16.60
N TRP A 33 -2.47 14.15 -16.81
CA TRP A 33 -1.34 15.05 -17.04
C TRP A 33 -0.52 14.59 -18.26
N TRP A 34 0.38 15.45 -18.71
CA TRP A 34 1.47 15.03 -19.61
C TRP A 34 2.57 14.29 -18.83
N GLU A 35 3.52 13.71 -19.55
CA GLU A 35 4.50 12.74 -19.04
C GLU A 35 5.33 13.23 -17.83
N GLY A 36 5.76 14.51 -17.81
CA GLY A 36 6.61 15.06 -16.75
C GLY A 36 5.97 14.99 -15.36
N PRO A 37 4.79 15.61 -15.15
CA PRO A 37 4.02 15.45 -13.92
C PRO A 37 3.70 13.99 -13.59
N ALA A 38 3.43 13.14 -14.59
CA ALA A 38 3.17 11.72 -14.36
C ALA A 38 4.37 11.01 -13.72
N TYR A 39 5.60 11.28 -14.17
CA TYR A 39 6.81 10.75 -13.53
C TYR A 39 6.98 11.27 -12.09
N LEU A 40 6.71 12.55 -11.84
CA LEU A 40 6.81 13.12 -10.50
C LEU A 40 5.74 12.55 -9.54
N ILE A 41 4.51 12.34 -10.03
CA ILE A 41 3.44 11.66 -9.28
C ILE A 41 3.88 10.24 -8.95
N ALA A 42 4.34 9.47 -9.94
CA ALA A 42 4.78 8.11 -9.74
C ALA A 42 5.93 8.02 -8.73
N PHE A 43 6.90 8.92 -8.82
CA PHE A 43 8.00 8.99 -7.85
C PHE A 43 7.52 9.40 -6.44
N GLY A 44 6.61 10.36 -6.34
CA GLY A 44 5.96 10.73 -5.09
C GLY A 44 5.23 9.55 -4.45
N VAL A 45 4.50 8.78 -5.26
CA VAL A 45 3.80 7.57 -4.82
C VAL A 45 4.78 6.47 -4.41
N PHE A 46 5.84 6.26 -5.19
CA PHE A 46 6.90 5.32 -4.84
C PHE A 46 7.49 5.62 -3.45
N THR A 47 7.81 6.89 -3.17
CA THR A 47 8.34 7.26 -1.84
C THR A 47 7.36 6.99 -0.71
N GLY A 48 6.05 7.15 -0.96
CA GLY A 48 5.01 6.80 0.02
C GLY A 48 4.91 5.29 0.26
N GLN A 49 5.06 4.49 -0.78
CA GLN A 49 5.14 3.03 -0.66
C GLN A 49 6.39 2.58 0.11
N LEU A 50 7.53 3.28 -0.02
CA LEU A 50 8.70 3.04 0.82
C LEU A 50 8.38 3.25 2.30
N VAL A 51 7.66 4.32 2.65
CA VAL A 51 7.22 4.58 4.04
C VAL A 51 6.39 3.40 4.56
N VAL A 52 5.38 2.95 3.81
CA VAL A 52 4.50 1.85 4.21
C VAL A 52 5.29 0.55 4.37
N GLY A 53 6.07 0.15 3.38
CA GLY A 53 6.81 -1.12 3.40
C GLY A 53 7.89 -1.16 4.47
N TRP A 54 8.71 -0.12 4.59
CA TRP A 54 9.80 -0.09 5.56
C TRP A 54 9.31 0.05 6.99
N SER A 55 8.23 0.81 7.24
CA SER A 55 7.61 0.85 8.56
C SER A 55 7.03 -0.50 8.96
N ASN A 56 6.44 -1.25 8.01
CA ASN A 56 5.97 -2.60 8.27
C ASN A 56 7.12 -3.54 8.69
N ASP A 57 8.17 -3.63 7.88
CA ASP A 57 9.29 -4.54 8.16
C ASP A 57 10.01 -4.19 9.47
N LEU A 58 10.06 -2.90 9.86
CA LEU A 58 10.57 -2.49 11.18
C LEU A 58 9.64 -2.90 12.33
N TYR A 59 8.33 -2.79 12.15
CA TYR A 59 7.34 -3.17 13.16
C TYR A 59 7.33 -4.68 13.37
N ASP A 60 7.36 -5.44 12.27
CA ASP A 60 7.31 -6.91 12.28
C ASP A 60 8.64 -7.57 12.66
N TYR A 61 9.73 -6.80 12.76
CA TYR A 61 11.08 -7.36 12.90
C TYR A 61 11.22 -8.36 14.06
N GLN A 62 10.66 -8.08 15.24
CA GLN A 62 10.77 -8.99 16.39
C GLN A 62 9.99 -10.29 16.17
N ASP A 63 8.80 -10.20 15.57
CA ASP A 63 7.99 -11.36 15.24
C ASP A 63 8.68 -12.20 14.15
N ASP A 64 9.15 -11.54 13.09
CA ASP A 64 9.89 -12.17 11.99
C ASP A 64 11.18 -12.86 12.49
N LEU A 65 11.86 -12.27 13.47
CA LEU A 65 13.04 -12.85 14.11
C LEU A 65 12.68 -14.09 14.94
N SER A 66 11.61 -14.02 15.73
CA SER A 66 11.14 -15.15 16.57
C SER A 66 10.72 -16.37 15.73
N HIS A 67 10.21 -16.13 14.52
CA HIS A 67 9.82 -17.16 13.56
C HIS A 67 10.95 -17.54 12.58
N ASN A 68 12.15 -17.00 12.76
CA ASN A 68 13.32 -17.25 11.91
C ASN A 68 13.06 -17.06 10.40
N ARG A 69 12.29 -16.03 10.03
CA ARG A 69 11.93 -15.71 8.64
C ARG A 69 13.12 -15.17 7.85
N LYS A 70 14.09 -16.02 7.51
CA LYS A 70 15.34 -15.67 6.80
C LYS A 70 15.13 -15.11 5.38
N ASN A 71 13.92 -15.20 4.84
CA ASN A 71 13.54 -14.46 3.64
C ASN A 71 13.48 -12.94 3.92
N LYS A 72 13.25 -12.46 5.14
CA LYS A 72 13.22 -11.03 5.45
C LYS A 72 14.65 -10.45 5.53
N PRO A 73 14.89 -9.25 4.96
CA PRO A 73 16.24 -8.69 4.86
C PRO A 73 16.85 -8.31 6.23
N LEU A 74 16.02 -7.96 7.21
CA LEU A 74 16.47 -7.69 8.58
C LEU A 74 16.86 -8.98 9.34
N VAL A 75 16.10 -10.07 9.15
CA VAL A 75 16.34 -11.36 9.83
C VAL A 75 17.54 -12.11 9.24
N SER A 76 17.82 -11.92 7.95
CA SER A 76 19.00 -12.49 7.28
C SER A 76 20.28 -11.70 7.52
N GLY A 77 20.21 -10.51 8.15
CA GLY A 77 21.35 -9.62 8.32
C GLY A 77 21.78 -8.89 7.03
N GLN A 78 20.99 -8.98 5.96
CA GLN A 78 21.25 -8.23 4.72
C GLN A 78 21.07 -6.71 4.91
N LEU A 79 20.19 -6.32 5.84
CA LEU A 79 20.01 -4.95 6.29
C LEU A 79 20.13 -4.86 7.81
N GLU A 80 20.81 -3.82 8.26
CA GLU A 80 20.78 -3.38 9.66
C GLU A 80 19.46 -2.63 9.94
N LYS A 81 18.91 -2.82 11.13
CA LYS A 81 17.67 -2.16 11.57
C LYS A 81 17.83 -0.65 11.59
N GLU A 82 18.98 -0.18 12.07
CA GLU A 82 19.33 1.24 12.23
C GLU A 82 19.39 1.94 10.87
N LEU A 83 19.89 1.26 9.83
CA LEU A 83 19.92 1.77 8.48
C LEU A 83 18.50 2.02 7.96
N LEU A 84 17.59 1.06 8.14
CA LEU A 84 16.20 1.18 7.70
C LEU A 84 15.45 2.27 8.48
N GLN A 85 15.69 2.39 9.79
CA GLN A 85 15.17 3.48 10.61
C GLN A 85 15.66 4.85 10.14
N ASN A 86 16.94 4.98 9.80
CA ASN A 86 17.49 6.23 9.28
C ASN A 86 16.89 6.60 7.92
N TRP A 87 16.70 5.63 7.02
CA TRP A 87 15.98 5.87 5.77
C TRP A 87 14.55 6.32 6.01
N LEU A 88 13.84 5.69 6.96
CA LEU A 88 12.47 6.07 7.29
C LEU A 88 12.37 7.52 7.80
N LYS A 89 13.30 7.94 8.67
CA LYS A 89 13.37 9.34 9.19
C LYS A 89 13.43 10.38 8.08
N TRP A 90 14.08 10.08 6.96
CA TRP A 90 14.22 11.02 5.83
C TRP A 90 13.12 10.86 4.78
N VAL A 91 12.76 9.62 4.42
CA VAL A 91 11.79 9.38 3.35
C VAL A 91 10.37 9.78 3.76
N THR A 92 10.02 9.69 5.05
CA THR A 92 8.68 10.08 5.53
C THR A 92 8.41 11.57 5.34
N PRO A 93 9.20 12.52 5.88
CA PRO A 93 8.98 13.94 5.64
C PRO A 93 9.19 14.31 4.17
N PHE A 94 10.15 13.67 3.47
CA PHE A 94 10.34 13.89 2.04
C PHE A 94 9.08 13.52 1.25
N SER A 95 8.51 12.33 1.48
CA SER A 95 7.30 11.87 0.80
C SER A 95 6.13 12.79 1.05
N PHE A 96 5.95 13.25 2.29
CA PHE A 96 4.92 14.20 2.66
C PHE A 96 5.07 15.51 1.87
N ILE A 97 6.25 16.14 1.92
CA ILE A 97 6.51 17.41 1.25
C ILE A 97 6.42 17.27 -0.28
N ALA A 98 7.04 16.23 -0.85
CA ALA A 98 7.08 16.02 -2.30
C ALA A 98 5.67 15.81 -2.89
N ASN A 99 4.78 15.10 -2.18
CA ASN A 99 3.42 14.89 -2.65
C ASN A 99 2.53 16.13 -2.47
N LEU A 100 2.80 17.01 -1.50
CA LEU A 100 2.03 18.24 -1.31
C LEU A 100 2.47 19.38 -2.25
N VAL A 101 3.78 19.50 -2.49
CA VAL A 101 4.38 20.56 -3.33
C VAL A 101 4.48 20.14 -4.80
N GLY A 102 4.49 18.84 -5.07
CA GLY A 102 4.52 18.28 -6.41
C GLY A 102 3.18 18.39 -7.16
N PRO A 103 3.04 17.70 -8.31
CA PRO A 103 1.89 17.87 -9.19
C PRO A 103 0.53 17.49 -8.58
N LEU A 104 0.51 16.65 -7.54
CA LEU A 104 -0.74 16.35 -6.83
C LEU A 104 -1.32 17.60 -6.13
N GLY A 105 -0.48 18.60 -5.85
CA GLY A 105 -0.81 19.79 -5.08
C GLY A 105 -1.28 19.47 -3.66
N ILE A 106 -1.73 20.49 -2.94
CA ILE A 106 -2.15 20.31 -1.53
C ILE A 106 -3.34 19.36 -1.43
N LYS A 107 -4.39 19.55 -2.24
CA LYS A 107 -5.64 18.76 -2.14
C LYS A 107 -5.41 17.30 -2.53
N GLY A 108 -4.83 17.04 -3.71
CA GLY A 108 -4.52 15.68 -4.14
C GLY A 108 -3.48 15.03 -3.23
N GLY A 109 -2.43 15.77 -2.87
CA GLY A 109 -1.38 15.32 -1.97
C GLY A 109 -1.91 14.85 -0.62
N LEU A 110 -2.81 15.60 0.01
CA LEU A 110 -3.44 15.20 1.28
C LEU A 110 -4.30 13.94 1.15
N VAL A 111 -5.03 13.78 0.05
CA VAL A 111 -5.79 12.55 -0.22
C VAL A 111 -4.85 11.35 -0.39
N TYR A 112 -3.73 11.53 -1.09
CA TYR A 112 -2.72 10.47 -1.19
C TYR A 112 -2.05 10.17 0.17
N MET A 113 -1.78 11.19 0.99
CA MET A 113 -1.25 11.03 2.35
C MET A 113 -2.22 10.26 3.25
N LEU A 114 -3.54 10.43 3.10
CA LEU A 114 -4.53 9.59 3.78
C LEU A 114 -4.35 8.11 3.40
N GLY A 115 -4.05 7.81 2.14
CA GLY A 115 -3.73 6.45 1.70
C GLY A 115 -2.47 5.88 2.37
N ILE A 116 -1.39 6.67 2.48
CA ILE A 116 -0.18 6.27 3.22
C ILE A 116 -0.51 6.03 4.69
N LEU A 117 -1.26 6.94 5.32
CA LEU A 117 -1.68 6.82 6.71
C LEU A 117 -2.51 5.55 6.92
N CYS A 118 -3.38 5.18 5.99
CA CYS A 118 -4.11 3.91 6.02
C CYS A 118 -3.16 2.71 5.96
N GLY A 119 -2.17 2.72 5.07
CA GLY A 119 -1.16 1.66 4.98
C GLY A 119 -0.36 1.50 6.28
N VAL A 120 0.10 2.61 6.86
CA VAL A 120 0.78 2.60 8.16
C VAL A 120 -0.18 2.13 9.26
N ALA A 121 -1.38 2.71 9.38
CA ALA A 121 -2.35 2.31 10.40
C ALA A 121 -2.72 0.81 10.29
N TYR A 122 -2.74 0.26 9.09
CA TYR A 122 -2.90 -1.17 8.87
C TYR A 122 -1.80 -1.98 9.52
N ASN A 123 -0.54 -1.63 9.27
CA ASN A 123 0.62 -2.34 9.79
C ASN A 123 0.62 -2.41 11.33
N PHE A 124 0.24 -1.31 11.99
CA PHE A 124 0.33 -1.19 13.45
C PHE A 124 -0.95 -1.64 14.17
N TYR A 125 -2.14 -1.47 13.57
CA TYR A 125 -3.41 -1.64 14.27
C TYR A 125 -4.41 -2.51 13.51
N PHE A 126 -4.76 -2.12 12.28
CA PHE A 126 -5.94 -2.73 11.66
C PHE A 126 -5.72 -4.18 11.26
N LYS A 127 -4.47 -4.62 10.98
CA LYS A 127 -4.20 -6.03 10.65
C LYS A 127 -4.62 -7.01 11.75
N PHE A 128 -4.76 -6.54 13.00
CA PHE A 128 -5.21 -7.34 14.14
C PHE A 128 -6.74 -7.27 14.39
N SER A 129 -7.48 -6.53 13.56
CA SER A 129 -8.89 -6.18 13.78
C SER A 129 -9.81 -6.70 12.68
N VAL A 130 -11.11 -6.85 13.00
CA VAL A 130 -12.15 -7.13 11.99
C VAL A 130 -12.31 -6.00 10.97
N LEU A 131 -11.74 -4.82 11.24
CA LEU A 131 -11.72 -3.68 10.32
C LEU A 131 -10.50 -3.70 9.39
N SER A 132 -9.73 -4.80 9.35
CA SER A 132 -8.55 -4.93 8.48
C SER A 132 -8.76 -4.62 6.99
N PRO A 133 -9.95 -4.80 6.38
CA PRO A 133 -10.20 -4.37 5.00
C PRO A 133 -10.36 -2.85 4.82
N LEU A 134 -10.71 -2.10 5.86
CA LEU A 134 -11.05 -0.67 5.76
C LEU A 134 -9.88 0.20 5.27
N PRO A 135 -8.64 0.06 5.77
CA PRO A 135 -7.51 0.83 5.25
C PRO A 135 -7.25 0.59 3.77
N TYR A 136 -7.42 -0.64 3.29
CA TYR A 136 -7.29 -0.96 1.87
C TYR A 136 -8.40 -0.32 1.04
N ALA A 137 -9.63 -0.33 1.53
CA ALA A 137 -10.75 0.33 0.87
C ALA A 137 -10.46 1.83 0.65
N VAL A 138 -10.01 2.51 1.71
CA VAL A 138 -9.70 3.95 1.66
C VAL A 138 -8.48 4.21 0.78
N ALA A 139 -7.39 3.46 0.94
CA ALA A 139 -6.16 3.69 0.19
C ALA A 139 -6.33 3.48 -1.33
N PHE A 140 -7.07 2.44 -1.73
CA PHE A 140 -7.32 2.17 -3.15
C PHE A 140 -8.26 3.18 -3.79
N ALA A 141 -9.23 3.72 -3.03
CA ALA A 141 -10.05 4.83 -3.50
C ALA A 141 -9.26 6.15 -3.59
N ALA A 142 -8.37 6.39 -2.63
CA ALA A 142 -7.60 7.62 -2.51
C ALA A 142 -6.57 7.79 -3.63
N LEU A 143 -5.90 6.73 -4.08
CA LEU A 143 -4.85 6.82 -5.09
C LEU A 143 -5.34 7.46 -6.41
N PRO A 144 -6.31 6.90 -7.15
CA PRO A 144 -6.79 7.52 -8.39
C PRO A 144 -7.47 8.86 -8.14
N SER A 145 -8.19 9.00 -7.02
CA SER A 145 -8.86 10.24 -6.63
C SER A 145 -7.87 11.39 -6.42
N SER A 146 -6.70 11.12 -5.84
CA SER A 146 -5.68 12.14 -5.62
C SER A 146 -5.19 12.77 -6.92
N VAL A 147 -5.03 11.96 -7.97
CA VAL A 147 -4.62 12.43 -9.29
C VAL A 147 -5.73 13.22 -9.97
N ALA A 148 -6.99 12.77 -9.93
CA ALA A 148 -8.12 13.55 -10.47
C ALA A 148 -8.28 14.91 -9.75
N ILE A 149 -8.23 14.91 -8.41
CA ILE A 149 -8.34 16.12 -7.59
C ILE A 149 -7.20 17.10 -7.88
N SER A 150 -6.00 16.61 -8.21
CA SER A 150 -4.87 17.47 -8.59
C SER A 150 -5.15 18.33 -9.84
N LYS A 151 -6.08 17.89 -10.70
CA LYS A 151 -6.57 18.63 -11.87
C LYS A 151 -7.84 19.42 -11.61
N GLY A 152 -8.31 19.48 -10.37
CA GLY A 152 -9.60 20.09 -10.03
C GLY A 152 -10.81 19.28 -10.52
N ILE A 153 -10.60 18.02 -10.90
CA ILE A 153 -11.66 17.12 -11.35
C ILE A 153 -12.27 16.46 -10.12
N VAL A 154 -13.61 16.48 -10.03
CA VAL A 154 -14.34 15.68 -9.04
C VAL A 154 -14.14 14.22 -9.41
N PRO A 155 -13.56 13.38 -8.52
CA PRO A 155 -13.36 11.97 -8.84
C PRO A 155 -14.69 11.31 -9.23
N PRO A 156 -14.75 10.59 -10.37
CA PRO A 156 -15.94 9.83 -10.72
C PRO A 156 -16.20 8.74 -9.68
N VAL A 157 -17.48 8.39 -9.50
CA VAL A 157 -17.94 7.49 -8.43
C VAL A 157 -17.24 6.14 -8.46
N TRP A 158 -16.88 5.65 -9.64
CA TRP A 158 -16.15 4.38 -9.78
C TRP A 158 -14.79 4.39 -9.05
N MET A 159 -14.12 5.54 -8.94
CA MET A 159 -12.84 5.64 -8.20
C MET A 159 -13.05 5.35 -6.72
N TRP A 160 -14.19 5.75 -6.15
CA TRP A 160 -14.51 5.51 -4.75
C TRP A 160 -15.02 4.09 -4.55
N LEU A 161 -16.08 3.69 -5.25
CA LEU A 161 -16.72 2.39 -5.05
C LEU A 161 -15.85 1.26 -5.60
N GLY A 162 -15.42 1.35 -6.86
CA GLY A 162 -14.56 0.35 -7.49
C GLY A 162 -13.20 0.26 -6.80
N GLY A 163 -12.59 1.41 -6.50
CA GLY A 163 -11.35 1.48 -5.71
C GLY A 163 -11.49 0.78 -4.35
N ALA A 164 -12.53 1.12 -3.58
CA ALA A 164 -12.75 0.51 -2.27
C ALA A 164 -12.96 -1.01 -2.35
N LEU A 165 -13.78 -1.48 -3.28
CA LEU A 165 -14.08 -2.90 -3.47
C LEU A 165 -12.84 -3.70 -3.89
N PHE A 166 -12.07 -3.20 -4.85
CA PHE A 166 -10.83 -3.84 -5.27
C PHE A 166 -9.73 -3.77 -4.21
N GLY A 167 -9.67 -2.69 -3.43
CA GLY A 167 -8.77 -2.61 -2.27
C GLY A 167 -9.07 -3.69 -1.26
N MET A 168 -10.34 -3.83 -0.87
CA MET A 168 -10.75 -4.93 0.02
C MET A 168 -10.46 -6.29 -0.59
N ALA A 169 -10.76 -6.52 -1.88
CA ALA A 169 -10.43 -7.78 -2.53
C ALA A 169 -8.92 -8.09 -2.49
N ALA A 170 -8.08 -7.09 -2.80
CA ALA A 170 -6.63 -7.21 -2.75
C ALA A 170 -6.13 -7.55 -1.35
N HIS A 171 -6.71 -6.95 -0.30
CA HIS A 171 -6.43 -7.31 1.09
C HIS A 171 -6.71 -8.79 1.38
N PHE A 172 -7.90 -9.27 1.02
CA PHE A 172 -8.27 -10.66 1.21
C PHE A 172 -7.31 -11.61 0.46
N ILE A 173 -6.97 -11.29 -0.79
CA ILE A 173 -6.04 -12.09 -1.61
C ILE A 173 -4.63 -12.11 -0.99
N ASN A 174 -4.13 -10.96 -0.53
CA ASN A 174 -2.83 -10.85 0.11
C ASN A 174 -2.78 -11.72 1.38
N VAL A 175 -3.80 -11.63 2.24
CA VAL A 175 -3.87 -12.44 3.47
C VAL A 175 -4.01 -13.93 3.16
N ILE A 176 -4.75 -14.32 2.13
CA ILE A 176 -4.89 -15.75 1.76
C ILE A 176 -3.53 -16.40 1.47
N LYS A 177 -2.63 -15.66 0.81
CA LYS A 177 -1.28 -16.14 0.47
C LYS A 177 -0.46 -16.46 1.73
N ASP A 178 -0.59 -15.61 2.74
CA ASP A 178 0.26 -15.65 3.94
C ASP A 178 -0.50 -16.19 5.18
N MET A 179 -1.72 -16.73 4.99
CA MET A 179 -2.67 -17.11 6.04
C MET A 179 -2.07 -17.98 7.15
N LYS A 180 -1.26 -18.99 6.79
CA LYS A 180 -0.65 -19.89 7.78
C LYS A 180 0.36 -19.16 8.66
N GLU A 181 1.18 -18.31 8.05
CA GLU A 181 2.20 -17.53 8.76
C GLU A 181 1.54 -16.47 9.66
N ASP A 182 0.49 -15.81 9.16
CA ASP A 182 -0.30 -14.83 9.90
C ASP A 182 -0.96 -15.41 11.16
N GLN A 183 -1.51 -16.63 11.06
CA GLN A 183 -2.13 -17.32 12.20
C GLN A 183 -1.12 -17.62 13.31
N ILE A 184 0.11 -17.99 12.94
CA ILE A 184 1.20 -18.24 13.89
C ILE A 184 1.60 -16.92 14.59
N SER A 185 1.67 -15.81 13.83
CA SER A 185 1.92 -14.46 14.35
C SER A 185 0.72 -13.82 15.07
N LYS A 186 -0.36 -14.58 15.32
CA LYS A 186 -1.60 -14.10 15.98
C LYS A 186 -2.22 -12.87 15.28
N ILE A 187 -2.02 -12.72 13.97
CA ILE A 187 -2.67 -11.68 13.18
C ILE A 187 -4.15 -12.05 13.02
N GLY A 188 -5.01 -11.21 13.59
CA GLY A 188 -6.44 -11.49 13.79
C GLY A 188 -7.38 -10.67 12.91
N GLY A 189 -6.98 -10.37 11.68
CA GLY A 189 -7.79 -9.61 10.74
C GLY A 189 -9.08 -10.32 10.31
N LEU A 190 -10.00 -9.60 9.65
CA LEU A 190 -11.24 -10.20 9.15
C LEU A 190 -11.00 -11.44 8.25
N PRO A 191 -10.08 -11.42 7.25
CA PRO A 191 -9.86 -12.60 6.41
C PRO A 191 -9.34 -13.80 7.23
N GLN A 192 -8.46 -13.56 8.21
CA GLN A 192 -7.94 -14.61 9.08
C GLN A 192 -9.05 -15.27 9.91
N ARG A 193 -9.99 -14.47 10.43
CA ARG A 193 -11.14 -14.96 11.20
C ARG A 193 -12.15 -15.73 10.36
N LEU A 194 -12.34 -15.33 9.10
CA LEU A 194 -13.22 -16.02 8.16
C LEU A 194 -12.62 -17.34 7.65
N GLY A 195 -11.30 -17.47 7.71
CA GLY A 195 -10.55 -18.60 7.17
C GLY A 195 -10.38 -18.55 5.65
N THR A 196 -9.51 -19.40 5.11
CA THR A 196 -9.10 -19.37 3.70
C THR A 196 -10.26 -19.49 2.73
N LYS A 197 -11.15 -20.48 2.91
CA LYS A 197 -12.24 -20.76 1.96
C LYS A 197 -13.21 -19.59 1.84
N ASN A 198 -13.66 -19.04 2.97
CA ASN A 198 -14.61 -17.92 2.96
C ASN A 198 -13.93 -16.65 2.46
N SER A 199 -12.66 -16.44 2.81
CA SER A 199 -11.87 -15.32 2.29
C SER A 199 -11.75 -15.33 0.76
N ILE A 200 -11.58 -16.50 0.15
CA ILE A 200 -11.57 -16.65 -1.32
C ILE A 200 -12.91 -16.20 -1.91
N TRP A 201 -14.02 -16.68 -1.36
CA TRP A 201 -15.36 -16.29 -1.83
C TRP A 201 -15.62 -14.80 -1.68
N VAL A 202 -15.25 -14.21 -0.54
CA VAL A 202 -15.37 -12.77 -0.32
C VAL A 202 -14.55 -11.98 -1.34
N ALA A 203 -13.30 -12.39 -1.61
CA ALA A 203 -12.48 -11.75 -2.63
C ALA A 203 -13.13 -11.82 -4.03
N ILE A 204 -13.64 -12.98 -4.43
CA ILE A 204 -14.33 -13.17 -5.72
C ILE A 204 -15.55 -12.26 -5.83
N ILE A 205 -16.39 -12.21 -4.79
CA ILE A 205 -17.59 -11.37 -4.76
C ILE A 205 -17.21 -9.89 -4.83
N LEU A 206 -16.22 -9.45 -4.05
CA LEU A 206 -15.74 -8.07 -4.08
C LEU A 206 -15.21 -7.66 -5.45
N VAL A 207 -14.48 -8.56 -6.15
CA VAL A 207 -14.04 -8.32 -7.53
C VAL A 207 -15.23 -8.21 -8.47
N ALA A 208 -16.18 -9.14 -8.43
CA ALA A 208 -17.34 -9.14 -9.31
C ALA A 208 -18.19 -7.88 -9.13
N VAL A 209 -18.48 -7.50 -7.87
CA VAL A 209 -19.21 -6.28 -7.54
C VAL A 209 -18.41 -5.03 -7.89
N GLY A 210 -17.07 -5.05 -7.72
CA GLY A 210 -16.19 -3.97 -8.14
C GLY A 210 -16.22 -3.71 -9.64
N ILE A 211 -16.18 -4.78 -10.44
CA ILE A 211 -16.32 -4.69 -11.91
C ILE A 211 -17.69 -4.12 -12.28
N ALA A 212 -18.77 -4.63 -11.68
CA ALA A 212 -20.12 -4.11 -11.93
C ALA A 212 -20.26 -2.64 -11.53
N ALA A 213 -19.69 -2.25 -10.39
CA ALA A 213 -19.68 -0.86 -9.93
C ALA A 213 -18.96 0.05 -10.93
N ILE A 214 -17.81 -0.37 -11.47
CA ILE A 214 -17.11 0.38 -12.51
C ILE A 214 -18.00 0.54 -13.74
N ILE A 215 -18.57 -0.54 -14.28
CA ILE A 215 -19.41 -0.49 -15.48
C ILE A 215 -20.61 0.45 -15.31
N ILE A 216 -21.24 0.45 -14.13
CA ILE A 216 -22.45 1.25 -13.87
C ILE A 216 -22.13 2.72 -13.59
N THR A 217 -20.91 3.03 -13.12
CA THR A 217 -20.53 4.38 -12.64
C THR A 217 -19.41 5.05 -13.42
N SER A 218 -19.01 4.48 -14.56
CA SER A 218 -18.10 5.07 -15.55
C SER A 218 -18.90 5.84 -16.60
#